data_AF-A0A5N6EWV8-F1
#
_entry.id   AF-A0A5N6EWV8-F1
#
_cell.length_a   1.000
_cell.length_b   1.000
_cell.length_c   1.000
_cell.angle_alpha   90.00
_cell.angle_beta   90.00
_cell.angle_gamma   90.00
#
_symmetry.space_group_name_H-M   'P 1'
#
loop_
_entity.id
_entity.type
_entity.pdbx_description
1 polymer ?
#
loop_
_entity_poly.entity_id
_entity_poly.type
_entity_poly.pdbx_seq_one_letter_code
_entity_poly.pdbx_strand_id
1 'polypeptide(L)'
;MLRCIDLPIQASYFLKSARCMPTSSSFAPRSRPHRYCLLDRLFTKAVPSAMNEQQTLPPLSAQDFKVYNRGAEKMDYFHGFLRRSWNLLWDATTSGRRPASMTMKQFITEGLRFAEHLEIHHGIEETHIFPYLAKKMPEFRTGRDRQAAELLRQHQEIHNGLEGFRDYLERCLHGEEELRLDVLRRKMDGWREVLWTHLDQEVKTLGAENMRRYWTKEEMARIPM
;
A
#
# COMPACT_ATOMS: atom_id res chain seq x y z
N MET A 1 25.86 23.54 20.64
CA MET A 1 25.34 22.23 21.12
C MET A 1 24.26 21.78 20.15
N LEU A 2 24.65 21.00 19.13
CA LEU A 2 23.73 20.36 18.19
C LEU A 2 23.87 18.87 18.44
N ARG A 3 22.80 18.20 18.86
CA ARG A 3 22.76 16.74 18.99
C ARG A 3 22.24 16.19 17.66
N CYS A 4 23.15 15.56 16.91
CA CYS A 4 22.80 14.61 15.87
C CYS A 4 22.04 13.43 16.51
N ILE A 5 20.96 13.00 15.88
CA ILE A 5 20.30 11.75 16.19
C ILE A 5 20.51 10.85 14.97
N ASP A 6 21.46 9.93 15.11
CA ASP A 6 21.69 8.85 14.16
C ASP A 6 20.59 7.79 14.33
N LEU A 7 19.92 7.44 13.23
CA LEU A 7 19.02 6.28 13.14
C LEU A 7 19.68 5.24 12.21
N PRO A 8 19.89 4.00 12.67
CA PRO A 8 20.56 2.97 11.87
C PRO A 8 19.59 2.29 10.90
N ILE A 9 19.92 2.34 9.61
CA ILE A 9 19.30 1.55 8.53
C ILE A 9 19.80 0.10 8.66
N GLN A 10 18.91 -0.83 9.00
CA GLN A 10 19.22 -2.27 8.92
C GLN A 10 18.91 -2.80 7.52
N ALA A 11 19.96 -2.87 6.68
CA ALA A 11 19.94 -3.65 5.45
C ALA A 11 20.05 -5.15 5.79
N SER A 12 19.01 -5.92 5.46
CA SER A 12 19.06 -7.39 5.56
C SER A 12 19.19 -8.01 4.17
N TYR A 13 20.37 -8.60 3.95
CA TYR A 13 20.72 -9.40 2.80
C TYR A 13 19.99 -10.75 2.83
N PHE A 14 19.30 -11.13 1.73
CA PHE A 14 18.83 -12.49 1.53
C PHE A 14 19.59 -13.16 0.37
N LEU A 15 20.42 -14.13 0.75
CA LEU A 15 21.21 -14.98 -0.13
C LEU A 15 20.29 -15.98 -0.87
N LYS A 16 20.44 -16.04 -2.20
CA LYS A 16 19.95 -17.13 -3.05
C LYS A 16 20.78 -18.39 -2.78
N SER A 17 20.14 -19.50 -2.47
CA SER A 17 20.73 -20.84 -2.60
C SER A 17 19.86 -21.71 -3.49
N ALA A 18 20.47 -22.21 -4.55
CA ALA A 18 19.94 -23.21 -5.46
C ALA A 18 20.67 -24.53 -5.20
N ARG A 19 19.94 -25.64 -5.09
CA ARG A 19 20.11 -26.89 -5.88
C ARG A 19 19.56 -28.14 -5.17
N CYS A 20 19.24 -29.09 -6.05
CA CYS A 20 19.21 -30.56 -5.93
C CYS A 20 17.94 -31.24 -5.40
N MET A 21 17.29 -31.92 -6.35
CA MET A 21 16.42 -33.08 -6.13
C MET A 21 17.21 -34.28 -5.58
N PRO A 22 16.49 -35.24 -4.99
CA PRO A 22 16.77 -36.64 -5.25
C PRO A 22 15.54 -37.44 -5.69
N THR A 23 15.83 -38.48 -6.44
CA THR A 23 14.95 -39.48 -7.04
C THR A 23 14.54 -40.57 -6.04
N SER A 24 13.32 -41.08 -6.24
CA SER A 24 12.84 -42.46 -6.06
C SER A 24 13.18 -43.25 -4.78
N SER A 25 12.14 -43.66 -4.04
CA SER A 25 11.94 -45.08 -3.69
C SER A 25 10.51 -45.34 -3.20
N SER A 26 9.92 -46.40 -3.75
CA SER A 26 8.63 -46.99 -3.39
C SER A 26 8.60 -47.48 -1.94
N PHE A 27 7.46 -47.41 -1.26
CA PHE A 27 6.91 -48.50 -0.43
C PHE A 27 5.51 -48.13 0.08
N ALA A 28 4.53 -49.01 -0.14
CA ALA A 28 3.22 -49.03 0.49
C ALA A 28 2.80 -50.52 0.63
N PRO A 29 1.74 -50.87 1.37
CA PRO A 29 1.29 -50.42 2.69
C PRO A 29 1.21 -51.60 3.68
N ARG A 30 1.12 -51.35 4.99
CA ARG A 30 0.63 -52.38 5.95
C ARG A 30 -0.34 -51.79 6.96
N SER A 31 -1.57 -52.24 6.82
CA SER A 31 -2.70 -52.07 7.74
C SER A 31 -2.60 -53.04 8.91
N ARG A 32 -2.95 -52.60 10.13
CA ARG A 32 -3.94 -53.22 11.03
C ARG A 32 -4.03 -52.48 12.39
N PRO A 33 -5.16 -52.64 13.12
CA PRO A 33 -5.81 -51.54 13.82
C PRO A 33 -5.57 -51.59 15.33
N HIS A 34 -5.55 -50.42 15.98
CA HIS A 34 -5.81 -50.33 17.40
C HIS A 34 -7.05 -49.48 17.67
N ARG A 35 -8.10 -50.19 18.06
CA ARG A 35 -9.23 -49.71 18.85
C ARG A 35 -8.69 -48.94 20.06
N TYR A 36 -9.06 -47.66 20.19
CA TYR A 36 -9.69 -47.18 21.40
C TYR A 36 -10.79 -46.20 20.99
N CYS A 37 -12.01 -46.64 21.28
CA CYS A 37 -13.25 -45.91 21.19
C CYS A 37 -13.46 -45.17 22.53
N LEU A 38 -14.33 -44.16 22.50
CA LEU A 38 -14.93 -43.46 23.65
C LEU A 38 -14.03 -42.47 24.39
N LEU A 39 -13.84 -41.28 23.82
CA LEU A 39 -13.97 -39.99 24.54
C LEU A 39 -14.42 -38.85 23.58
N ASP A 40 -15.20 -39.16 22.54
CA ASP A 40 -15.88 -38.17 21.70
C ASP A 40 -17.33 -38.02 22.17
N ARG A 41 -17.51 -37.25 23.23
CA ARG A 41 -18.75 -36.56 23.62
C ARG A 41 -18.46 -35.83 24.92
N LEU A 42 -18.85 -34.56 24.95
CA LEU A 42 -18.70 -33.56 26.02
C LEU A 42 -17.59 -32.55 25.68
N PHE A 43 -18.04 -31.34 25.32
CA PHE A 43 -17.28 -30.15 24.91
C PHE A 43 -17.06 -29.92 23.41
N THR A 44 -18.10 -30.10 22.60
CA THR A 44 -18.36 -29.19 21.47
C THR A 44 -19.37 -28.14 21.92
N LYS A 45 -18.89 -27.10 22.62
CA LYS A 45 -19.61 -25.81 22.60
C LYS A 45 -19.54 -25.34 21.16
N ALA A 46 -20.67 -25.46 20.45
CA ALA A 46 -20.87 -24.79 19.18
C ALA A 46 -20.59 -23.30 19.39
N VAL A 47 -19.44 -22.83 18.90
CA VAL A 47 -19.22 -21.42 18.68
C VAL A 47 -20.23 -21.03 17.60
N PRO A 48 -21.14 -20.08 17.83
CA PRO A 48 -21.99 -19.61 16.76
C PRO A 48 -21.07 -19.04 15.68
N SER A 49 -21.05 -19.68 14.52
CA SER A 49 -20.46 -19.15 13.30
C SER A 49 -21.31 -17.96 12.87
N ALA A 50 -21.06 -16.80 13.49
CA ALA A 50 -21.60 -15.52 13.06
C ALA A 50 -20.68 -14.93 12.00
N MET A 51 -20.54 -15.63 10.88
CA MET A 51 -20.04 -15.07 9.64
C MET A 51 -21.00 -15.49 8.55
N ASN A 52 -22.06 -14.70 8.35
CA ASN A 52 -22.56 -14.27 7.04
C ASN A 52 -23.89 -13.51 7.20
N GLU A 53 -23.86 -12.26 7.67
CA GLU A 53 -24.93 -11.32 7.38
C GLU A 53 -24.28 -10.00 7.00
N GLN A 54 -24.30 -9.67 5.70
CA GLN A 54 -24.34 -8.28 5.30
C GLN A 54 -25.63 -7.71 5.89
N GLN A 55 -25.61 -7.30 7.16
CA GLN A 55 -26.64 -6.41 7.69
C GLN A 55 -26.59 -5.18 6.79
N THR A 56 -27.56 -5.07 5.90
CA THR A 56 -27.71 -3.91 5.03
C THR A 56 -28.09 -2.75 5.94
N LEU A 57 -27.07 -2.07 6.45
CA LEU A 57 -27.21 -0.84 7.20
C LEU A 57 -28.11 0.10 6.38
N PRO A 58 -29.06 0.80 7.01
CA PRO A 58 -29.97 1.68 6.29
C PRO A 58 -29.17 2.70 5.45
N PRO A 59 -29.68 3.15 4.29
CA PRO A 59 -29.01 4.15 3.49
C PRO A 59 -28.63 5.39 4.32
N LEU A 60 -27.43 5.92 4.10
CA LEU A 60 -26.99 7.14 4.78
C LEU A 60 -27.80 8.35 4.31
N SER A 61 -28.14 9.24 5.23
CA SER A 61 -28.56 10.59 4.86
C SER A 61 -27.41 11.31 4.15
N ALA A 62 -27.71 12.31 3.32
CA ALA A 62 -26.67 13.09 2.64
C ALA A 62 -25.71 13.78 3.62
N GLN A 63 -26.19 14.17 4.81
CA GLN A 63 -25.36 14.75 5.85
C GLN A 63 -24.43 13.72 6.48
N ASP A 64 -24.94 12.54 6.82
CA ASP A 64 -24.10 11.48 7.41
C ASP A 64 -23.09 10.94 6.41
N PHE A 65 -23.47 10.83 5.13
CA PHE A 65 -22.55 10.48 4.05
C PHE A 65 -21.34 11.41 4.03
N LYS A 66 -21.54 12.73 4.06
CA LYS A 66 -20.42 13.69 4.09
C LYS A 66 -19.52 13.51 5.31
N VAL A 67 -20.08 13.26 6.49
CA VAL A 67 -19.29 13.02 7.71
C VAL A 67 -18.41 11.79 7.55
N TYR A 68 -18.97 10.70 7.03
CA TYR A 68 -18.25 9.45 6.84
C TYR A 68 -17.28 9.47 5.65
N ASN A 69 -17.57 10.25 4.60
CA ASN A 69 -16.78 10.31 3.37
C ASN A 69 -15.63 11.31 3.40
N ARG A 70 -15.55 12.18 4.43
CA ARG A 70 -14.55 13.25 4.53
C ARG A 70 -13.11 12.75 4.30
N GLY A 71 -12.78 11.57 4.83
CA GLY A 71 -11.45 10.98 4.67
C GLY A 71 -11.14 10.65 3.21
N ALA A 72 -12.06 9.98 2.51
CA ALA A 72 -11.93 9.65 1.10
C ALA A 72 -11.84 10.89 0.20
N GLU A 73 -12.63 11.93 0.47
CA GLU A 73 -12.58 13.19 -0.29
C GLU A 73 -11.24 13.90 -0.16
N LYS A 74 -10.69 13.97 1.07
CA LYS A 74 -9.37 14.55 1.32
C LYS A 74 -8.29 13.71 0.64
N MET A 75 -8.40 12.39 0.72
CA MET A 75 -7.45 11.47 0.11
C MET A 75 -7.40 11.64 -1.41
N ASP A 76 -8.56 11.62 -2.07
CA ASP A 76 -8.66 11.77 -3.52
C ASP A 76 -8.17 13.14 -4.00
N TYR A 77 -8.36 14.19 -3.20
CA TYR A 77 -7.79 15.50 -3.50
C TYR A 77 -6.26 15.46 -3.60
N PHE A 78 -5.56 14.85 -2.62
CA PHE A 78 -4.10 14.70 -2.65
C PHE A 78 -3.65 13.75 -3.76
N HIS A 79 -4.31 12.61 -3.91
CA HIS A 79 -4.04 11.66 -4.99
C HIS A 79 -4.23 12.30 -6.36
N GLY A 80 -5.14 13.27 -6.50
CA GLY A 80 -5.29 14.06 -7.71
C GLY A 80 -4.02 14.82 -8.12
N PHE A 81 -3.23 15.35 -7.17
CA PHE A 81 -1.93 15.96 -7.49
C PHE A 81 -0.94 14.91 -7.97
N LEU A 82 -0.86 13.78 -7.27
CA LEU A 82 0.03 12.67 -7.62
C LEU A 82 -0.27 12.12 -9.02
N ARG A 83 -1.55 11.86 -9.33
CA ARG A 83 -1.99 11.41 -10.66
C ARG A 83 -1.64 12.42 -11.76
N ARG A 84 -1.80 13.73 -11.50
CA ARG A 84 -1.45 14.77 -12.48
C ARG A 84 0.05 14.80 -12.77
N SER A 85 0.90 14.83 -11.74
CA SER A 85 2.35 14.84 -11.92
C SER A 85 2.84 13.54 -12.57
N TRP A 86 2.30 12.37 -12.15
CA TRP A 86 2.58 11.10 -12.80
C TRP A 86 2.25 11.13 -14.30
N ASN A 87 1.04 11.54 -14.66
CA ASN A 87 0.60 11.56 -16.06
C ASN A 87 1.46 12.48 -16.91
N LEU A 88 1.85 13.66 -16.41
CA LEU A 88 2.76 14.57 -17.12
C LEU A 88 4.07 13.89 -17.50
N LEU A 89 4.68 13.16 -16.56
CA LEU A 89 5.94 12.44 -16.78
C LEU A 89 5.73 11.23 -17.68
N TRP A 90 4.66 10.47 -17.44
CA TRP A 90 4.32 9.26 -18.18
C TRP A 90 4.04 9.57 -19.66
N ASP A 91 3.26 10.61 -19.93
CA ASP A 91 2.94 11.08 -21.29
C ASP A 91 4.20 11.51 -22.03
N ALA A 92 5.14 12.18 -21.35
CA ALA A 92 6.42 12.51 -21.96
C ALA A 92 7.22 11.25 -22.34
N THR A 93 7.20 10.23 -21.49
CA THR A 93 7.94 8.98 -21.74
C THR A 93 7.30 8.09 -22.82
N THR A 94 5.98 8.19 -23.01
CA THR A 94 5.25 7.41 -24.02
C THR A 94 5.20 8.10 -25.38
N SER A 95 5.10 9.43 -25.39
CA SER A 95 5.18 10.24 -26.63
C SER A 95 6.60 10.49 -27.11
N GLY A 96 7.61 10.24 -26.25
CA GLY A 96 9.02 10.55 -26.52
C GLY A 96 9.32 12.05 -26.52
N ARG A 97 8.40 12.89 -26.03
CA ARG A 97 8.58 14.34 -25.99
C ARG A 97 8.02 14.95 -24.70
N ARG A 98 8.86 15.75 -24.06
CA ARG A 98 8.51 16.57 -22.90
C ARG A 98 7.54 17.71 -23.25
N PRO A 99 6.66 18.18 -22.34
CA PRO A 99 5.83 19.35 -22.59
C PRO A 99 6.62 20.56 -23.09
N ALA A 100 6.17 21.15 -24.20
CA ALA A 100 6.88 22.26 -24.85
C ALA A 100 6.98 23.52 -23.97
N SER A 101 6.04 23.70 -23.04
CA SER A 101 6.00 24.81 -22.09
C SER A 101 7.02 24.70 -20.95
N MET A 102 7.67 23.54 -20.78
CA MET A 102 8.67 23.34 -19.75
C MET A 102 10.08 23.44 -20.33
N THR A 103 11.05 23.74 -19.49
CA THR A 103 12.47 23.46 -19.72
C THR A 103 12.82 22.06 -19.24
N MET A 104 14.00 21.54 -19.62
CA MET A 104 14.47 20.24 -19.12
C MET A 104 14.56 20.23 -17.59
N LYS A 105 15.17 21.29 -17.02
CA LYS A 105 15.29 21.45 -15.58
C LYS A 105 13.92 21.44 -14.88
N GLN A 106 12.94 22.19 -15.39
CA GLN A 106 11.59 22.22 -14.80
C GLN A 106 10.91 20.84 -14.79
N PHE A 107 11.10 20.04 -15.84
CA PHE A 107 10.53 18.70 -15.89
C PHE A 107 11.19 17.71 -14.94
N ILE A 108 12.52 17.77 -14.81
CA ILE A 108 13.23 16.98 -13.80
C ILE A 108 12.77 17.39 -12.40
N THR A 109 12.67 18.70 -12.15
CA THR A 109 12.14 19.23 -10.89
C THR A 109 10.71 18.78 -10.62
N GLU A 110 9.84 18.70 -11.63
CA GLU A 110 8.47 18.16 -11.47
C GLU A 110 8.48 16.70 -11.03
N GLY A 111 9.36 15.87 -11.61
CA GLY A 111 9.53 14.49 -11.17
C GLY A 111 10.05 14.36 -9.74
N LEU A 112 11.01 15.20 -9.34
CA LEU A 112 11.51 15.21 -7.96
C LEU A 112 10.45 15.67 -6.95
N ARG A 113 9.63 16.67 -7.32
CA ARG A 113 8.50 17.11 -6.49
C ARG A 113 7.45 16.01 -6.34
N PHE A 114 7.15 15.27 -7.42
CA PHE A 114 6.28 14.10 -7.33
C PHE A 114 6.83 13.08 -6.32
N ALA A 115 8.14 12.79 -6.37
CA ALA A 115 8.75 11.85 -5.43
C ALA A 115 8.68 12.34 -3.98
N GLU A 116 9.04 13.60 -3.73
CA GLU A 116 8.97 14.22 -2.39
C GLU A 116 7.53 14.21 -1.84
N HIS A 117 6.54 14.61 -2.65
CA HIS A 117 5.15 14.63 -2.21
C HIS A 117 4.61 13.24 -1.91
N LEU A 118 4.94 12.24 -2.73
CA LEU A 118 4.52 10.86 -2.50
C LEU A 118 5.13 10.29 -1.22
N GLU A 119 6.42 10.58 -0.96
CA GLU A 119 7.12 10.16 0.25
C GLU A 119 6.52 10.80 1.52
N ILE A 120 6.25 12.11 1.49
CA ILE A 120 5.62 12.82 2.61
C ILE A 120 4.20 12.28 2.87
N HIS A 121 3.44 12.08 1.80
CA HIS A 121 2.07 11.57 1.85
C HIS A 121 1.99 10.21 2.57
N HIS A 122 2.75 9.23 2.09
CA HIS A 122 2.82 7.91 2.72
C HIS A 122 3.40 7.98 4.14
N GLY A 123 4.40 8.84 4.36
CA GLY A 123 4.99 9.04 5.68
C GLY A 123 3.97 9.50 6.72
N ILE A 124 3.05 10.41 6.36
CA ILE A 124 1.96 10.84 7.24
C ILE A 124 0.98 9.69 7.50
N GLU A 125 0.62 8.94 6.47
CA GLU A 125 -0.31 7.81 6.58
C GLU A 125 0.22 6.74 7.52
N GLU A 126 1.45 6.28 7.28
CA GLU A 126 2.08 5.22 8.06
C GLU A 126 2.37 5.65 9.50
N THR A 127 2.70 6.92 9.73
CA THR A 127 3.06 7.40 11.07
C THR A 127 1.83 7.76 11.91
N HIS A 128 0.76 8.27 11.29
CA HIS A 128 -0.34 8.89 12.02
C HIS A 128 -1.72 8.32 11.70
N ILE A 129 -2.02 8.02 10.43
CA ILE A 129 -3.37 7.67 9.99
C ILE A 129 -3.62 6.17 10.15
N PHE A 130 -2.81 5.33 9.51
CA PHE A 130 -2.99 3.87 9.49
C PHE A 130 -2.91 3.26 10.90
N PRO A 131 -1.98 3.65 11.79
CA PRO A 131 -1.99 3.17 13.17
C PRO A 131 -3.26 3.52 13.93
N TYR A 132 -3.86 4.69 13.64
CA TYR A 132 -5.14 5.07 14.23
C TYR A 132 -6.28 4.22 13.70
N LEU A 133 -6.35 4.02 12.38
CA LEU A 133 -7.39 3.21 11.73
C LEU A 133 -7.34 1.74 12.17
N ALA A 134 -6.14 1.18 12.32
CA ALA A 134 -5.89 -0.20 12.75
C ALA A 134 -6.55 -0.58 14.08
N LYS A 135 -6.86 0.40 14.94
CA LYS A 135 -7.59 0.19 16.20
C LYS A 135 -8.93 -0.51 15.96
N LYS A 136 -9.64 -0.13 14.89
CA LYS A 136 -10.98 -0.66 14.59
C LYS A 136 -11.11 -1.35 13.24
N MET A 137 -10.24 -1.05 12.29
CA MET A 137 -10.28 -1.56 10.93
C MET A 137 -9.22 -2.64 10.74
N PRO A 138 -9.60 -3.93 10.64
CA PRO A 138 -8.66 -5.04 10.49
C PRO A 138 -7.75 -4.89 9.27
N GLU A 139 -8.23 -4.24 8.21
CA GLU A 139 -7.50 -3.99 6.98
C GLU A 139 -6.21 -3.18 7.19
N PHE A 140 -6.10 -2.43 8.28
CA PHE A 140 -4.91 -1.62 8.61
C PHE A 140 -4.00 -2.25 9.68
N ARG A 141 -4.35 -3.42 10.22
CA ARG A 141 -3.56 -4.09 11.28
C ARG A 141 -2.33 -4.77 10.69
N THR A 142 -1.19 -4.62 11.36
CA THR A 142 0.06 -5.35 11.03
C THR A 142 0.11 -6.68 11.80
N GLY A 143 0.56 -7.79 11.18
CA GLY A 143 0.59 -9.12 11.84
C GLY A 143 0.78 -10.34 10.94
N ARG A 144 0.78 -11.54 11.55
CA ARG A 144 1.13 -12.85 10.92
C ARG A 144 0.13 -13.37 9.88
N ASP A 145 -1.06 -12.79 9.80
CA ASP A 145 -2.03 -13.14 8.77
C ASP A 145 -1.68 -12.38 7.48
N ARG A 146 -1.58 -13.08 6.36
CA ARG A 146 -1.21 -12.51 5.03
C ARG A 146 -2.13 -11.40 4.52
N GLN A 147 -3.19 -11.06 5.25
CA GLN A 147 -4.14 -9.97 4.99
C GLN A 147 -3.81 -8.68 5.74
N ALA A 148 -2.83 -8.70 6.65
CA ALA A 148 -2.29 -7.51 7.28
C ALA A 148 -1.85 -6.49 6.20
N ALA A 149 -2.65 -5.43 6.11
CA ALA A 149 -2.57 -4.23 5.29
C ALA A 149 -1.95 -4.39 3.90
N GLU A 150 -2.76 -4.87 2.95
CA GLU A 150 -2.47 -4.76 1.52
C GLU A 150 -1.99 -3.34 1.13
N LEU A 151 -2.58 -2.29 1.70
CA LEU A 151 -2.14 -0.90 1.53
C LEU A 151 -0.69 -0.66 2.01
N LEU A 152 -0.29 -1.19 3.17
CA LEU A 152 1.11 -1.08 3.65
C LEU A 152 2.08 -1.86 2.75
N ARG A 153 1.68 -3.02 2.22
CA ARG A 153 2.51 -3.75 1.24
C ARG A 153 2.67 -2.94 -0.04
N GLN A 154 1.59 -2.33 -0.53
CA GLN A 154 1.64 -1.44 -1.70
C GLN A 154 2.58 -0.26 -1.44
N HIS A 155 2.54 0.38 -0.27
CA HIS A 155 3.50 1.43 0.09
C HIS A 155 4.95 0.95 -0.03
N GLN A 156 5.27 -0.23 0.53
CA GLN A 156 6.62 -0.77 0.45
C GLN A 156 7.08 -0.96 -1.00
N GLU A 157 6.22 -1.52 -1.86
CA GLU A 157 6.52 -1.71 -3.29
C GLU A 157 6.68 -0.37 -4.02
N ILE A 158 5.84 0.62 -3.68
CA ILE A 158 5.92 1.98 -4.22
C ILE A 158 7.22 2.66 -3.78
N HIS A 159 7.60 2.61 -2.50
CA HIS A 159 8.84 3.20 -1.99
C HIS A 159 10.09 2.60 -2.65
N ASN A 160 10.11 1.28 -2.86
CA ASN A 160 11.18 0.61 -3.59
C ASN A 160 11.30 1.11 -5.04
N GLY A 161 10.16 1.33 -5.72
CA GLY A 161 10.13 1.91 -7.07
C GLY A 161 10.55 3.38 -7.10
N LEU A 162 10.15 4.13 -6.07
CA LEU A 162 10.38 5.56 -5.92
C LEU A 162 11.87 5.88 -5.74
N GLU A 163 12.61 5.10 -4.96
CA GLU A 163 14.06 5.26 -4.74
C GLU A 163 14.80 5.31 -6.08
N GLY A 164 14.64 4.29 -6.92
CA GLY A 164 15.32 4.21 -8.21
C GLY A 164 14.87 5.26 -9.23
N PHE A 165 13.65 5.79 -9.10
CA PHE A 165 13.14 6.89 -9.90
C PHE A 165 13.75 8.23 -9.46
N ARG A 166 13.78 8.50 -8.15
CA ARG A 166 14.31 9.72 -7.54
C ARG A 166 15.80 9.85 -7.81
N ASP A 167 16.58 8.81 -7.52
CA ASP A 167 18.03 8.77 -7.73
C ASP A 167 18.41 9.12 -9.17
N TYR A 168 17.66 8.59 -10.13
CA TYR A 168 17.90 8.86 -11.55
C TYR A 168 17.68 10.34 -11.90
N LEU A 169 16.58 10.92 -11.43
CA LEU A 169 16.27 12.33 -11.66
C LEU A 169 17.25 13.27 -10.93
N GLU A 170 17.70 12.90 -9.74
CA GLU A 170 18.72 13.67 -9.00
C GLU A 170 20.04 13.69 -9.78
N ARG A 171 20.53 12.55 -10.28
CA ARG A 171 21.74 12.52 -11.13
C ARG A 171 21.58 13.34 -12.41
N CYS A 172 20.39 13.28 -13.04
CA CYS A 172 20.08 14.10 -14.21
C CYS A 172 20.08 15.60 -13.89
N LEU A 173 19.57 15.99 -12.71
CA LEU A 173 19.53 17.38 -12.28
C LEU A 173 20.95 17.94 -12.05
N HIS A 174 21.84 17.13 -11.50
CA HIS A 174 23.23 17.51 -11.21
C HIS A 174 24.17 17.40 -12.43
N GLY A 175 23.68 16.88 -13.56
CA GLY A 175 24.47 16.71 -14.79
C GLY A 175 25.40 15.50 -14.77
N GLU A 176 25.22 14.57 -13.84
CA GLU A 176 25.97 13.30 -13.77
C GLU A 176 25.50 12.30 -14.83
N GLU A 177 24.24 12.43 -15.27
CA GLU A 177 23.61 11.58 -16.27
C GLU A 177 22.74 12.43 -17.20
N GLU A 178 22.64 12.08 -18.49
CA GLU A 178 21.70 12.74 -19.40
C GLU A 178 20.29 12.16 -19.22
N LEU A 179 19.28 13.03 -19.17
CA LEU A 179 17.88 12.58 -19.10
C LEU A 179 17.47 11.87 -20.40
N ARG A 180 17.14 10.59 -20.26
CA ARG A 180 16.63 9.71 -21.28
C ARG A 180 15.23 9.25 -20.92
N LEU A 181 14.26 9.61 -21.77
CA LEU A 181 12.85 9.30 -21.55
C LEU A 181 12.55 7.79 -21.52
N ASP A 182 13.32 6.97 -22.24
CA ASP A 182 13.18 5.51 -22.18
C ASP A 182 13.67 4.92 -20.85
N VAL A 183 14.70 5.51 -20.24
CA VAL A 183 15.20 5.14 -18.91
C VAL A 183 14.17 5.53 -17.85
N LEU A 184 13.69 6.78 -17.92
CA LEU A 184 12.62 7.27 -17.04
C LEU A 184 11.38 6.37 -17.12
N ARG A 185 10.97 5.98 -18.33
CA ARG A 185 9.83 5.07 -18.53
C ARG A 185 9.99 3.78 -17.75
N ARG A 186 11.14 3.09 -17.88
CA ARG A 186 11.41 1.83 -17.17
C ARG A 186 11.39 2.00 -15.66
N LYS A 187 11.87 3.14 -15.16
CA LYS A 187 11.84 3.47 -13.72
C LYS A 187 10.43 3.71 -13.20
N MET A 188 9.51 4.18 -14.05
CA MET A 188 8.09 4.37 -13.70
C MET A 188 7.28 3.08 -13.87
N ASP A 189 7.51 2.33 -14.95
CA ASP A 189 6.67 1.20 -15.35
C ASP A 189 6.65 0.07 -14.29
N GLY A 190 7.78 -0.17 -13.63
CA GLY A 190 7.94 -1.26 -12.67
C GLY A 190 7.03 -1.21 -11.44
N TRP A 191 6.42 -0.06 -11.13
CA TRP A 191 5.54 0.13 -9.97
C TRP A 191 4.25 0.90 -10.31
N ARG A 192 3.99 1.13 -11.61
CA ARG A 192 2.82 1.87 -12.10
C ARG A 192 1.52 1.23 -11.64
N GLU A 193 1.36 -0.06 -11.89
CA GLU A 193 0.11 -0.77 -11.57
C GLU A 193 -0.17 -0.75 -10.07
N VAL A 194 0.87 -0.92 -9.25
CA VAL A 194 0.76 -0.88 -7.79
C VAL A 194 0.36 0.52 -7.31
N LEU A 195 1.02 1.57 -7.81
CA LEU A 195 0.66 2.96 -7.48
C LEU A 195 -0.80 3.26 -7.82
N TRP A 196 -1.24 3.00 -9.06
CA TRP A 196 -2.60 3.31 -9.48
C TRP A 196 -3.65 2.53 -8.67
N THR A 197 -3.38 1.24 -8.45
CA THR A 197 -4.24 0.39 -7.61
C THR A 197 -4.34 0.94 -6.19
N HIS A 198 -3.21 1.34 -5.62
CA HIS A 198 -3.13 1.87 -4.27
C HIS A 198 -3.98 3.15 -4.11
N LEU A 199 -3.78 4.13 -5.01
CA LEU A 199 -4.51 5.40 -4.96
C LEU A 199 -6.04 5.19 -5.03
N ASP A 200 -6.52 4.23 -5.82
CA ASP A 200 -7.96 3.95 -5.93
C ASP A 200 -8.48 3.13 -4.73
N GLN A 201 -7.71 2.14 -4.30
CA GLN A 201 -8.11 1.23 -3.23
C GLN A 201 -8.17 1.92 -1.88
N GLU A 202 -7.25 2.84 -1.59
CA GLU A 202 -7.26 3.60 -0.35
C GLU A 202 -8.49 4.50 -0.26
N VAL A 203 -8.78 5.29 -1.30
CA VAL A 203 -9.99 6.14 -1.36
C VAL A 203 -11.25 5.32 -1.12
N LYS A 204 -11.35 4.15 -1.76
CA LYS A 204 -12.46 3.21 -1.56
C LYS A 204 -12.55 2.69 -0.12
N THR A 205 -11.40 2.38 0.48
CA THR A 205 -11.31 1.85 1.85
C THR A 205 -11.73 2.89 2.88
N LEU A 206 -11.41 4.16 2.63
CA LEU A 206 -11.81 5.32 3.44
C LEU A 206 -13.21 5.85 3.12
N GLY A 207 -13.93 5.21 2.19
CA GLY A 207 -15.26 5.62 1.74
C GLY A 207 -16.33 5.43 2.82
N ALA A 208 -17.40 6.23 2.73
CA ALA A 208 -18.41 6.33 3.78
C ALA A 208 -19.02 4.99 4.23
N GLU A 209 -19.34 4.12 3.27
CA GLU A 209 -19.94 2.80 3.54
C GLU A 209 -19.00 1.85 4.28
N ASN A 210 -17.69 1.97 4.10
CA ASN A 210 -16.74 1.17 4.86
C ASN A 210 -16.50 1.78 6.24
N MET A 211 -16.30 3.11 6.30
CA MET A 211 -16.04 3.81 7.56
C MET A 211 -17.17 3.65 8.58
N ARG A 212 -18.44 3.69 8.15
CA ARG A 212 -19.59 3.54 9.04
C ARG A 212 -19.76 2.16 9.66
N ARG A 213 -19.03 1.15 9.17
CA ARG A 213 -19.02 -0.21 9.77
C ARG A 213 -18.22 -0.24 11.07
N TYR A 214 -17.28 0.68 11.23
CA TYR A 214 -16.28 0.65 12.31
C TYR A 214 -16.35 1.86 13.24
N TRP A 215 -16.84 3.01 12.75
CA TRP A 215 -16.74 4.29 13.43
C TRP A 215 -18.11 4.95 13.64
N THR A 216 -18.30 5.60 14.79
CA THR A 216 -19.43 6.52 14.97
C THR A 216 -19.11 7.89 14.38
N LYS A 217 -20.13 8.73 14.16
CA LYS A 217 -19.94 10.10 13.64
C LYS A 217 -19.07 10.96 14.54
N GLU A 218 -19.19 10.81 15.85
CA GLU A 218 -18.40 11.53 16.85
C GLU A 218 -16.92 11.12 16.80
N GLU A 219 -16.65 9.85 16.49
CA GLU A 219 -15.29 9.34 16.34
C GLU A 219 -14.66 9.76 15.01
N MET A 220 -15.45 9.86 13.93
CA MET A 220 -14.96 10.36 12.63
C MET A 220 -14.29 11.74 12.74
N ALA A 221 -14.77 12.60 13.64
CA ALA A 221 -14.20 13.92 13.87
C ALA A 221 -12.77 13.87 14.48
N ARG A 222 -12.40 12.76 15.13
CA ARG A 222 -11.14 12.58 15.86
C ARG A 222 -10.08 11.84 15.05
N ILE A 223 -10.42 11.33 13.86
CA ILE A 223 -9.45 10.70 12.96
C ILE A 223 -8.48 11.79 12.47
N PRO A 224 -7.15 11.57 12.58
CA PRO A 224 -6.15 12.55 12.17
C PRO A 224 -5.99 12.56 10.64
N MET A 225 -7.00 13.09 9.93
CA MET A 225 -7.01 13.21 8.47
C MET A 225 -6.42 14.53 8.01
#